data_AF-A0A816IUH3-F1
#
_entry.id   AF-A0A816IUH3-F1
#
_cell.length_a   1.000
_cell.length_b   1.000
_cell.length_c   1.000
_cell.angle_alpha   90.00
_cell.angle_beta   90.00
_cell.angle_gamma   90.00
#
_symmetry.space_group_name_H-M   'P 1'
#
loop_
_entity.id
_entity.type
_entity.pdbx_description
1 polymer ?
#
loop_
_entity_poly.entity_id
_entity_poly.type
_entity_poly.pdbx_seq_one_letter_code
_entity_poly.pdbx_strand_id
1 'polypeptide(L)'
;MAELYRPSLLSYINVTLMDYFLILELPEEIQALVVERVAGNSFQDLYGLRASCKLIKALADRRSVCHFYDVLSVPYGLNMPTELLKTCYAERNPSTLYMKGVQFFYV
;
A
#
# COMPACT_ATOMS: atom_id res chain seq x y z
N MET A 1 -4.24 5.07 -42.77
CA MET A 1 -2.85 4.71 -42.43
C MET A 1 -2.65 4.97 -40.94
N ALA A 2 -2.94 3.98 -40.09
CA ALA A 2 -2.70 4.04 -38.66
C ALA A 2 -1.94 2.76 -38.30
N GLU A 3 -0.62 2.83 -38.32
CA GLU A 3 0.22 1.73 -37.87
C GLU A 3 0.13 1.66 -36.35
N LEU A 4 -0.45 0.55 -35.89
CA LEU A 4 -0.53 0.18 -34.49
C LEU A 4 0.91 -0.02 -34.00
N TYR A 5 1.42 0.92 -33.20
CA TYR A 5 2.69 0.77 -32.50
C TYR A 5 2.60 -0.47 -31.59
N ARG A 6 3.09 -1.61 -32.07
CA ARG A 6 3.30 -2.82 -31.27
C ARG A 6 4.67 -2.67 -30.62
N PRO A 7 4.78 -2.30 -29.33
CA PRO A 7 6.04 -2.41 -28.63
C PRO A 7 6.49 -3.88 -28.72
N SER A 8 7.71 -4.09 -29.20
CA SER A 8 8.29 -5.43 -29.36
C SER A 8 8.39 -6.11 -27.99
N LEU A 9 8.24 -7.44 -27.94
CA LEU A 9 8.48 -8.21 -26.71
C LEU A 9 9.85 -7.90 -26.09
N LEU A 10 10.85 -7.57 -26.92
CA LEU A 10 12.17 -7.09 -26.51
C LEU A 10 12.14 -5.78 -25.72
N SER A 11 11.25 -4.84 -26.05
CA SER A 11 11.06 -3.61 -25.25
C SER A 11 10.43 -3.91 -23.89
N TYR A 12 9.50 -4.86 -23.83
CA TYR A 12 8.88 -5.31 -22.58
C TYR A 12 9.91 -6.03 -21.70
N ILE A 13 10.74 -6.88 -22.31
CA ILE A 13 11.82 -7.61 -21.62
C ILE A 13 12.92 -6.64 -21.15
N ASN A 14 13.31 -5.65 -21.95
CA ASN A 14 14.31 -4.65 -21.53
C ASN A 14 13.81 -3.74 -20.41
N VAL A 15 12.52 -3.43 -20.34
CA VAL A 15 11.93 -2.72 -19.18
C VAL A 15 11.97 -3.60 -17.93
N THR A 16 11.81 -4.92 -18.07
CA THR A 16 12.00 -5.88 -16.97
C THR A 16 13.48 -6.21 -16.67
N LEU A 17 14.42 -5.74 -17.49
CA LEU A 17 15.88 -5.99 -17.41
C LEU A 17 16.67 -4.73 -17.00
N MET A 18 16.03 -3.75 -16.37
CA MET A 18 16.74 -3.10 -15.26
C MET A 18 16.77 -4.15 -14.15
N ASP A 19 17.91 -4.38 -13.51
CA ASP A 19 18.09 -5.30 -12.37
C ASP A 19 17.18 -4.89 -11.20
N TYR A 20 15.88 -5.08 -11.33
CA TYR A 20 14.90 -4.88 -10.30
C TYR A 20 14.96 -6.11 -9.42
N PHE A 21 15.55 -5.93 -8.24
CA PHE A 21 15.50 -6.93 -7.19
C PHE A 21 14.02 -7.22 -6.90
N LEU A 22 13.57 -8.45 -7.19
CA LEU A 22 12.19 -8.83 -6.94
C LEU A 22 11.97 -8.78 -5.42
N ILE A 23 10.97 -8.03 -4.96
CA ILE A 23 10.63 -7.97 -3.53
C ILE A 23 10.44 -9.38 -2.96
N LEU A 24 9.93 -10.31 -3.79
CA LEU A 24 9.71 -11.71 -3.44
C LEU A 24 11.00 -12.52 -3.19
N GLU A 25 12.15 -12.08 -3.69
CA GLU A 25 13.45 -12.73 -3.47
C GLU A 25 14.12 -12.31 -2.15
N LEU A 26 13.60 -11.26 -1.50
CA LEU A 26 14.08 -10.81 -0.19
C LEU A 26 13.58 -11.72 0.93
N PRO A 27 14.29 -11.78 2.07
CA PRO A 27 13.76 -12.37 3.30
C PRO A 27 12.42 -11.74 3.69
N GLU A 28 11.52 -12.54 4.25
CA GLU A 28 10.16 -12.12 4.59
C GLU A 28 10.15 -10.91 5.54
N GLU A 29 11.14 -10.79 6.43
CA GLU A 29 11.30 -9.65 7.32
C GLU A 29 11.51 -8.34 6.55
N ILE A 30 12.31 -8.38 5.48
CA ILE A 30 12.57 -7.21 4.65
C ILE A 30 11.33 -6.89 3.82
N GLN A 31 10.63 -7.91 3.31
CA GLN A 31 9.36 -7.72 2.60
C GLN A 31 8.32 -7.03 3.49
N ALA A 32 8.19 -7.48 4.75
CA ALA A 32 7.28 -6.88 5.71
C ALA A 32 7.62 -5.41 5.97
N LEU A 33 8.91 -5.08 6.14
CA LEU A 33 9.35 -3.70 6.31
C LEU A 33 9.03 -2.83 5.08
N VAL A 34 9.20 -3.36 3.87
CA VAL A 34 8.83 -2.63 2.64
C VAL A 34 7.33 -2.33 2.65
N VAL A 35 6.48 -3.30 2.98
CA VAL A 35 5.03 -3.11 3.04
C VAL A 35 4.63 -2.08 4.11
N GLU A 36 5.24 -2.15 5.29
CA GLU A 36 5.03 -1.16 6.37
C GLU A 36 5.43 0.25 5.94
N ARG A 37 6.54 0.39 5.23
CA ARG A 37 6.98 1.68 4.69
C ARG A 37 6.02 2.20 3.63
N VAL A 38 5.58 1.36 2.70
CA VAL A 38 4.60 1.77 1.69
C VAL A 38 3.31 2.23 2.35
N ALA A 39 2.83 1.52 3.38
CA ALA A 39 1.61 1.88 4.08
C ALA A 39 1.65 3.28 4.70
N GLY A 40 2.80 3.74 5.16
CA GLY A 40 2.98 5.09 5.69
C GLY A 40 3.26 6.17 4.65
N ASN A 41 3.42 5.83 3.37
CA ASN A 41 3.75 6.80 2.32
C ASN A 41 2.66 6.93 1.25
N SER A 42 2.00 5.84 0.87
CA SER A 42 1.08 5.84 -0.26
C SER A 42 -0.01 4.79 -0.11
N PHE A 43 -1.23 5.27 0.12
CA PHE A 43 -2.44 4.44 0.08
C PHE A 43 -2.56 3.65 -1.22
N GLN A 44 -2.34 4.31 -2.36
CA GLN A 44 -2.49 3.71 -3.68
C GLN A 44 -1.50 2.56 -3.88
N ASP A 45 -0.23 2.77 -3.53
CA ASP A 45 0.80 1.77 -3.71
C ASP A 45 0.61 0.59 -2.75
N LEU A 46 0.14 0.83 -1.53
CA LEU A 46 -0.20 -0.24 -0.59
C LEU A 46 -1.30 -1.15 -1.16
N TYR A 47 -2.35 -0.57 -1.73
CA TYR A 47 -3.42 -1.34 -2.36
C TYR A 47 -2.95 -2.06 -3.63
N GLY A 48 -2.07 -1.43 -4.42
CA GLY A 48 -1.40 -2.07 -5.55
C GLY A 48 -0.57 -3.28 -5.13
N LEU A 49 0.24 -3.14 -4.08
CA LEU A 49 1.02 -4.23 -3.49
C LEU A 49 0.11 -5.33 -2.96
N ARG A 50 -0.95 -4.99 -2.22
CA ARG A 50 -1.92 -5.95 -1.70
C ARG A 50 -2.58 -6.78 -2.79
N ALA A 51 -2.78 -6.21 -3.98
CA ALA A 51 -3.37 -6.90 -5.13
C ALA A 51 -2.36 -7.77 -5.91
N SER A 52 -1.06 -7.66 -5.64
CA SER A 52 -0.01 -8.32 -6.43
C SER A 52 0.03 -9.84 -6.26
N CYS A 53 0.17 -10.34 -5.03
CA CYS A 53 0.28 -11.78 -4.75
C CYS A 53 -0.19 -12.14 -3.34
N LYS A 54 -0.35 -13.45 -3.09
CA LYS A 54 -0.84 -13.98 -1.81
C LYS A 54 0.06 -13.65 -0.62
N LEU A 55 1.39 -13.72 -0.81
CA LEU A 55 2.38 -13.42 0.22
C LEU A 55 2.30 -11.95 0.63
N ILE A 56 2.41 -11.03 -0.34
CA ILE A 56 2.33 -9.59 -0.10
C ILE A 56 0.97 -9.20 0.47
N LYS A 57 -0.12 -9.81 0.01
CA LYS A 57 -1.44 -9.63 0.62
C LYS A 57 -1.43 -9.98 2.11
N ALA A 58 -0.88 -11.15 2.46
CA ALA A 58 -0.80 -11.57 3.85
C ALA A 58 0.05 -10.61 4.70
N LEU A 59 1.16 -10.09 4.14
CA LEU A 59 1.98 -9.07 4.79
C LEU A 59 1.22 -7.74 4.95
N ALA A 60 0.51 -7.28 3.93
CA ALA A 60 -0.29 -6.05 3.96
C ALA A 60 -1.47 -6.11 4.94
N ASP A 61 -2.00 -7.32 5.20
CA ASP A 61 -3.08 -7.55 6.15
C ASP A 61 -2.56 -7.70 7.61
N ARG A 62 -1.23 -7.65 7.85
CA ARG A 62 -0.67 -7.70 9.20
C ARG A 62 -1.04 -6.45 10.01
N ARG A 63 -1.22 -6.64 11.31
CA ARG A 63 -1.53 -5.53 12.24
C ARG A 63 -0.42 -4.48 12.30
N SER A 64 0.84 -4.86 12.13
CA SER A 64 1.96 -3.90 12.15
C SER A 64 1.86 -2.87 11.03
N VAL A 65 1.26 -3.23 9.89
CA VAL A 65 0.98 -2.29 8.79
C VAL A 65 -0.01 -1.20 9.24
N CYS A 66 -0.98 -1.54 10.08
CA CYS A 66 -1.95 -0.58 10.62
C CYS A 66 -1.29 0.47 11.52
N HIS A 67 -0.16 0.18 12.15
CA HIS A 67 0.60 1.15 12.94
C HIS A 67 1.20 2.26 12.06
N PHE A 68 1.71 1.89 10.89
CA PHE A 68 2.37 2.82 9.95
C PHE A 68 1.42 3.45 8.94
N TYR A 69 0.22 2.89 8.76
CA TYR A 69 -0.76 3.31 7.77
C TYR A 69 -1.02 4.83 7.80
N ASP A 70 -0.74 5.54 6.71
CA ASP A 70 -1.06 6.96 6.64
C ASP A 70 -2.55 7.15 6.35
N VAL A 71 -3.33 7.26 7.42
CA VAL A 71 -4.78 7.48 7.38
C VAL A 71 -5.14 8.79 6.66
N LEU A 72 -4.24 9.77 6.62
CA LEU A 72 -4.48 11.05 5.94
C LEU A 72 -4.27 10.96 4.43
N SER A 73 -3.52 9.96 3.96
CA SER A 73 -3.33 9.69 2.52
C SER A 73 -4.58 9.10 1.84
N VAL A 74 -5.58 8.71 2.63
CA VAL A 74 -6.86 8.20 2.11
C VAL A 74 -7.61 9.35 1.43
N PRO A 75 -7.94 9.22 0.13
CA PRO A 75 -8.65 10.28 -0.59
C PRO A 75 -9.92 10.72 0.13
N TYR A 76 -10.06 12.03 0.35
CA TYR A 76 -11.30 12.63 0.86
C TYR A 76 -12.48 12.19 -0.02
N GLY A 77 -13.44 11.47 0.57
CA GLY A 77 -14.60 10.92 -0.13
C GLY A 77 -14.62 9.40 -0.28
N LEU A 78 -13.49 8.71 -0.04
CA LEU A 78 -13.53 7.28 0.26
C LEU A 78 -13.92 7.11 1.72
N ASN A 79 -15.02 6.40 1.98
CA ASN A 79 -15.34 5.96 3.33
C ASN A 79 -14.24 4.99 3.77
N MET A 80 -13.28 5.49 4.56
CA MET A 80 -12.33 4.66 5.30
C MET A 80 -13.14 3.59 6.04
N PRO A 81 -12.87 2.28 5.84
CA PRO A 81 -13.63 1.24 6.53
C PRO A 81 -13.50 1.43 8.04
N THR A 82 -14.64 1.50 8.75
CA THR A 82 -14.67 1.73 10.20
C THR A 82 -13.81 0.73 10.98
N GLU A 83 -13.76 -0.53 10.53
CA GLU A 83 -12.93 -1.57 11.15
C GLU A 83 -11.42 -1.34 10.93
N LEU A 84 -11.02 -0.78 9.79
CA LEU A 84 -9.62 -0.40 9.54
C LEU A 84 -9.21 0.73 10.49
N LEU A 85 -10.04 1.76 10.63
CA LEU A 85 -9.79 2.87 11.54
C LEU A 85 -9.69 2.41 13.01
N LYS A 86 -10.61 1.55 13.46
CA LYS A 86 -10.57 0.94 14.80
C LYS A 86 -9.27 0.15 15.02
N THR A 87 -8.84 -0.61 14.02
CA THR A 87 -7.61 -1.40 14.10
C THR A 87 -6.38 -0.49 14.17
N CYS A 88 -6.28 0.53 13.31
CA CYS A 88 -5.20 1.52 13.38
C CYS A 88 -5.15 2.23 14.74
N TYR A 89 -6.30 2.58 15.33
CA TYR A 89 -6.36 3.18 16.66
C TYR A 89 -5.86 2.23 17.76
N ALA A 90 -6.27 0.95 17.70
CA ALA A 90 -5.79 -0.08 18.64
C ALA A 90 -4.27 -0.28 18.55
N GLU A 91 -3.70 -0.18 17.33
CA GLU A 91 -2.26 -0.24 17.06
C GLU A 91 -1.53 1.09 17.33
N ARG A 92 -2.20 2.07 17.97
CA ARG A 92 -1.64 3.37 18.38
C ARG A 92 -1.06 4.19 17.21
N ASN A 93 -1.67 4.06 16.04
CA ASN A 93 -1.26 4.84 14.87
C ASN A 93 -1.47 6.34 15.11
N PRO A 94 -0.43 7.19 15.00
CA PRO A 94 -0.51 8.61 15.31
C PRO A 94 -1.46 9.38 14.38
N SER A 95 -1.58 8.97 13.12
CA SER A 95 -2.48 9.59 12.13
C SER A 95 -3.97 9.39 12.48
N THR A 96 -4.30 8.40 13.33
CA THR A 96 -5.69 8.19 13.80
C THR A 96 -6.16 9.19 14.85
N LEU A 97 -5.23 9.86 15.56
CA LEU A 97 -5.57 10.90 16.54
C LEU A 97 -6.29 12.06 15.86
N TYR A 98 -5.86 12.42 14.65
CA TYR A 98 -6.46 13.51 13.87
C TYR A 98 -7.86 13.15 13.39
N MET A 99 -8.07 11.91 12.91
CA MET A 99 -9.40 11.43 12.49
C MET A 99 -10.41 11.39 13.64
N LYS A 100 -10.01 11.03 14.87
CA LYS A 100 -10.93 11.02 16.02
C LYS A 100 -11.48 12.42 16.32
N GLY A 101 -10.71 13.48 16.08
CA GLY A 101 -11.19 14.86 16.14
C GLY A 101 -12.17 15.17 15.01
N VAL A 102 -11.79 14.90 13.77
CA VAL A 102 -12.64 15.21 12.59
C VAL A 102 -13.99 14.47 12.64
N GLN A 103 -14.01 13.20 13.06
CA GLN A 103 -15.23 12.39 13.12
C GLN A 103 -16.18 12.79 14.27
N PHE A 104 -15.67 13.45 15.32
CA PHE A 104 -16.48 13.98 16.42
C PHE A 104 -16.94 15.44 16.20
N PHE A 105 -16.19 16.22 15.42
CA PHE A 105 -16.44 17.66 15.25
C PHE A 105 -17.09 18.05 13.91
N TYR A 106 -17.01 17.20 12.88
CA TYR A 106 -17.48 17.53 11.52
C TYR A 106 -18.50 16.56 10.91
N VAL A 107 -18.89 15.49 11.63
CA VAL A 107 -19.94 14.55 11.21
C VAL A 107 -21.16 14.70 12.10
#